data_AF-A0A6M0QD53-F1
#
_entry.id   AF-A0A6M0QD53-F1
#
_cell.length_a   1.000
_cell.length_b   1.000
_cell.length_c   1.000
_cell.angle_alpha   90.00
_cell.angle_beta   90.00
_cell.angle_gamma   90.00
#
_symmetry.space_group_name_H-M   'P 1'
#
loop_
_entity.id
_entity.type
_entity.pdbx_description
1 polymer ?
#
loop_
_entity_poly.entity_id
_entity_poly.type
_entity_poly.pdbx_seq_one_letter_code
_entity_poly.pdbx_strand_id
1 'polypeptide(L)'
;MRITKGVIVGIIFGFGLSFSISFMFMLFAQGFAGGFTSIFGEVWIYYATIVPFILTFAILGYYFTKQEKVSNKQLWSLSLMSALFITLYSGTIGALFGEWVVRGGSLRTYVEGGYTGVNVDGVLLAGVVYAFILLPLTTPLARLIIQAFLELLKKYKILF
;
A
#
# COMPACT_ATOMS: atom_id res chain seq x y z
N MET A 1 24.99 11.23 4.63
CA MET A 1 23.71 11.96 4.91
C MET A 1 22.67 11.86 3.80
N ARG A 2 23.03 11.85 2.50
CA ARG A 2 22.02 11.80 1.41
C ARG A 2 21.14 10.55 1.44
N ILE A 3 21.74 9.38 1.66
CA ILE A 3 21.02 8.10 1.80
C ILE A 3 19.99 8.19 2.93
N THR A 4 20.41 8.61 4.12
CA THR A 4 19.53 8.79 5.28
C THR A 4 18.38 9.75 4.97
N LYS A 5 18.64 10.88 4.29
CA LYS A 5 17.59 11.82 3.86
C LYS A 5 16.61 11.18 2.87
N GLY A 6 17.10 10.43 1.88
CA GLY A 6 16.24 9.74 0.91
C GLY A 6 15.35 8.69 1.56
N VAL A 7 15.89 7.91 2.51
CA VAL A 7 15.11 6.94 3.30
C VAL A 7 14.04 7.66 4.14
N ILE A 8 14.39 8.73 4.85
CA ILE A 8 13.43 9.50 5.67
C ILE A 8 12.31 10.08 4.81
N VAL A 9 12.64 10.72 3.69
CA VAL A 9 11.64 11.25 2.76
C VAL A 9 10.80 10.14 2.16
N GLY A 10 11.39 8.97 1.88
CA GLY A 10 10.67 7.77 1.47
C GLY A 10 9.66 7.30 2.50
N ILE A 11 10.03 7.24 3.78
CA ILE A 11 9.13 6.87 4.89
C ILE A 11 7.96 7.85 4.98
N ILE A 12 8.24 9.16 4.98
CA ILE A 12 7.20 10.20 5.07
C ILE A 12 6.26 10.13 3.86
N PHE A 13 6.82 9.98 2.66
CA PHE A 13 6.03 9.87 1.43
C PHE A 13 5.17 8.61 1.42
N GLY A 14 5.75 7.45 1.78
CA GLY A 14 5.03 6.19 1.86
C GLY A 14 3.90 6.22 2.91
N PHE A 15 4.16 6.82 4.07
CA PHE A 15 3.13 7.03 5.10
C PHE A 15 1.99 7.89 4.56
N GLY A 16 2.27 9.10 4.05
CA GLY A 16 1.22 9.99 3.53
C GLY A 16 0.42 9.38 2.37
N LEU A 17 1.11 8.64 1.49
CA LEU A 17 0.48 7.96 0.37
C LEU A 17 -0.40 6.79 0.81
N SER A 18 0.02 6.01 1.82
CA SER A 18 -0.83 4.95 2.39
C SER A 18 -2.16 5.51 2.86
N PHE A 19 -2.16 6.61 3.61
CA PHE A 19 -3.41 7.25 4.05
C PHE A 19 -4.28 7.70 2.88
N SER A 20 -3.67 8.32 1.87
CA SER A 20 -4.39 8.82 0.68
C SER A 20 -5.00 7.69 -0.13
N ILE A 21 -4.24 6.62 -0.39
CA ILE A 21 -4.71 5.46 -1.15
C ILE A 21 -5.76 4.67 -0.37
N SER A 22 -5.55 4.44 0.93
CA SER A 22 -6.57 3.77 1.78
C SER A 22 -7.87 4.56 1.82
N PHE A 23 -7.80 5.89 1.95
CA PHE A 23 -8.97 6.74 1.91
C PHE A 23 -9.69 6.64 0.55
N MET A 24 -8.97 6.79 -0.56
CA MET A 24 -9.57 6.65 -1.90
C MET A 24 -10.18 5.26 -2.11
N PHE A 25 -9.48 4.20 -1.74
CA PHE A 25 -9.97 2.84 -1.88
C PHE A 25 -11.24 2.61 -1.07
N MET A 26 -11.28 3.06 0.18
CA MET A 26 -12.47 3.00 1.01
C MET A 26 -13.65 3.75 0.36
N LEU A 27 -13.41 4.93 -0.23
CA LEU A 27 -14.47 5.68 -0.91
C LEU A 27 -15.03 4.91 -2.11
N PHE A 28 -14.14 4.34 -2.94
CA PHE A 28 -14.55 3.53 -4.08
C PHE A 28 -15.28 2.27 -3.63
N ALA A 29 -14.75 1.52 -2.67
CA ALA A 29 -15.32 0.27 -2.19
C ALA A 29 -16.75 0.48 -1.65
N GLN A 30 -16.97 1.50 -0.80
CA GLN A 30 -18.30 1.81 -0.29
C GLN A 30 -19.26 2.28 -1.40
N GLY A 31 -18.76 3.12 -2.33
CA GLY A 31 -19.55 3.55 -3.49
C GLY A 31 -20.05 2.37 -4.33
N PHE A 32 -19.20 1.37 -4.58
CA PHE A 32 -19.57 0.14 -5.29
C PHE A 32 -20.44 -0.81 -4.47
N ALA A 33 -20.29 -0.82 -3.14
CA ALA A 33 -21.03 -1.70 -2.23
C ALA A 33 -22.47 -1.23 -1.92
N GLY A 34 -22.95 -0.18 -2.59
CA GLY A 34 -24.34 0.30 -2.45
C GLY A 34 -24.50 1.66 -1.77
N GLY A 35 -23.39 2.38 -1.52
CA GLY A 35 -23.42 3.77 -1.05
C GLY A 35 -22.52 4.03 0.16
N PHE A 36 -22.30 5.32 0.44
CA PHE A 36 -21.49 5.76 1.56
C PHE A 36 -22.20 5.57 2.88
N THR A 37 -21.72 4.65 3.71
CA THR A 37 -22.28 4.38 5.04
C THR A 37 -21.46 5.05 6.15
N SER A 38 -20.14 5.20 5.98
CA SER A 38 -19.29 5.87 6.96
C SER A 38 -17.92 6.27 6.40
N ILE A 39 -17.44 7.46 6.74
CA ILE A 39 -16.06 7.90 6.46
C ILE A 39 -15.00 7.12 7.25
N PHE A 40 -15.41 6.29 8.22
CA PHE A 40 -14.54 5.41 9.00
C PHE A 40 -14.95 3.94 8.87
N GLY A 41 -15.70 3.56 7.82
CA GLY A 41 -16.28 2.22 7.70
C GLY A 41 -15.24 1.09 7.70
N GLU A 42 -14.16 1.24 6.93
CA GLU A 42 -13.17 0.17 6.70
C GLU A 42 -11.78 0.55 7.24
N VAL A 43 -11.69 0.79 8.56
CA VAL A 43 -10.44 1.26 9.19
C VAL A 43 -9.28 0.27 9.04
N TRP A 44 -9.57 -1.03 8.92
CA TRP A 44 -8.55 -2.06 8.77
C TRP A 44 -7.65 -1.84 7.54
N ILE A 45 -8.15 -1.16 6.50
CA ILE A 45 -7.42 -0.87 5.26
C ILE A 45 -6.23 0.05 5.52
N TYR A 46 -6.31 0.96 6.50
CA TYR A 46 -5.18 1.82 6.86
C TYR A 46 -4.03 1.00 7.49
N TYR A 47 -4.38 0.04 8.35
CA TYR A 47 -3.39 -0.88 8.93
C TYR A 47 -2.82 -1.86 7.88
N ALA A 48 -3.62 -2.24 6.89
CA ALA A 48 -3.20 -3.15 5.83
C ALA A 48 -2.15 -2.54 4.90
N THR A 49 -2.23 -1.23 4.59
CA THR A 49 -1.38 -0.58 3.60
C THR A 49 -0.18 0.15 4.19
N ILE A 50 -0.22 0.57 5.45
CA ILE A 50 0.82 1.43 6.03
C ILE A 50 2.23 0.82 5.93
N VAL A 51 2.39 -0.43 6.35
CA VAL A 51 3.69 -1.13 6.34
C VAL A 51 4.25 -1.30 4.92
N PRO A 52 3.53 -1.90 3.95
CA PRO A 52 4.09 -2.14 2.63
C PRO A 52 4.42 -0.84 1.89
N PHE A 53 3.64 0.23 2.05
CA PHE A 53 3.95 1.53 1.45
C PHE A 53 5.20 2.16 2.05
N ILE A 54 5.32 2.21 3.39
CA ILE A 54 6.51 2.76 4.06
C ILE A 54 7.76 2.02 3.61
N LEU A 55 7.74 0.68 3.63
CA LEU A 55 8.88 -0.13 3.23
C LEU A 55 9.26 0.09 1.76
N THR A 56 8.27 0.11 0.88
CA THR A 56 8.50 0.33 -0.56
C THR A 56 9.19 1.66 -0.81
N PHE A 57 8.65 2.76 -0.27
CA PHE A 57 9.22 4.09 -0.53
C PHE A 57 10.52 4.36 0.23
N ALA A 58 10.73 3.74 1.40
CA ALA A 58 12.03 3.74 2.06
C ALA A 58 13.12 3.08 1.20
N ILE A 59 12.82 1.90 0.64
CA ILE A 59 13.74 1.16 -0.24
C ILE A 59 13.98 1.92 -1.55
N LEU A 60 12.93 2.47 -2.16
CA LEU A 60 13.07 3.29 -3.36
C LEU A 60 13.89 4.56 -3.09
N GLY A 61 13.66 5.22 -1.95
CA GLY A 61 14.43 6.38 -1.52
C GLY A 61 15.91 6.05 -1.35
N TYR A 62 16.22 4.93 -0.70
CA TYR A 62 17.59 4.40 -0.64
C TYR A 62 18.17 4.13 -2.03
N TYR A 63 17.44 3.40 -2.88
CA TYR A 63 17.90 3.01 -4.20
C TYR A 63 18.19 4.23 -5.08
N PHE A 64 17.27 5.20 -5.16
CA PHE A 64 17.46 6.39 -5.98
C PHE A 64 18.62 7.26 -5.49
N THR A 65 18.87 7.36 -4.18
CA THR A 65 20.05 8.11 -3.69
C THR A 65 21.39 7.53 -4.08
N LYS A 66 21.44 6.25 -4.49
CA LYS A 66 22.66 5.58 -4.93
C LYS A 66 22.87 5.59 -6.44
N GLN A 67 21.84 5.92 -7.21
CA GLN A 67 21.89 5.85 -8.67
C GLN A 67 22.04 7.26 -9.25
N GLU A 68 23.02 7.45 -10.14
CA GLU A 68 23.18 8.72 -10.86
C GLU A 68 22.06 8.94 -11.88
N LYS A 69 21.65 7.86 -12.56
CA LYS A 69 20.56 7.86 -13.55
C LYS A 69 19.76 6.57 -13.42
N VAL A 70 18.44 6.70 -13.55
CA VAL A 70 17.53 5.55 -13.59
C VAL A 70 16.86 5.55 -14.95
N SER A 71 17.05 4.47 -15.70
CA SER A 71 16.43 4.31 -17.03
C SER A 71 14.93 4.10 -16.92
N ASN A 72 14.19 4.42 -17.99
CA ASN A 72 12.75 4.20 -18.02
C ASN A 72 12.38 2.71 -17.84
N LYS A 73 13.18 1.79 -18.39
CA LYS A 73 12.99 0.34 -18.22
C LYS A 73 13.09 -0.07 -16.75
N GLN A 74 14.08 0.46 -16.02
CA GLN A 74 14.22 0.22 -14.59
C GLN A 74 13.02 0.79 -13.80
N LEU A 75 12.54 1.99 -14.14
CA LEU A 75 11.35 2.55 -13.48
C LEU A 75 10.12 1.67 -13.68
N TRP A 76 9.89 1.14 -14.88
CA TRP A 76 8.80 0.19 -15.13
C TRP A 76 8.94 -1.11 -14.33
N SER A 77 10.14 -1.67 -14.26
CA SER A 77 10.41 -2.85 -13.43
C SER A 77 10.15 -2.59 -11.95
N LEU A 78 10.64 -1.46 -11.43
CA LEU A 78 10.39 -1.04 -10.04
C LEU A 78 8.90 -0.82 -9.79
N SER A 79 8.18 -0.25 -10.76
CA SER A 79 6.73 -0.02 -10.66
C SER A 79 5.97 -1.34 -10.60
N LEU A 80 6.30 -2.31 -11.45
CA LEU A 80 5.68 -3.64 -11.44
C LEU A 80 5.92 -4.35 -10.10
N MET A 81 7.17 -4.35 -9.62
CA MET A 81 7.53 -4.98 -8.35
C MET A 81 6.85 -4.30 -7.15
N SER A 82 6.83 -2.97 -7.13
CA SER A 82 6.21 -2.19 -6.06
C SER A 82 4.71 -2.38 -6.06
N ALA A 83 4.06 -2.35 -7.23
CA ALA A 83 2.64 -2.60 -7.39
C ALA A 83 2.28 -4.00 -6.88
N LEU A 84 2.98 -5.04 -7.36
CA LEU A 84 2.75 -6.41 -6.93
C LEU A 84 2.95 -6.59 -5.43
N PHE A 85 4.05 -6.09 -4.87
CA PHE A 85 4.35 -6.22 -3.44
C PHE A 85 3.29 -5.54 -2.58
N ILE A 86 2.94 -4.29 -2.90
CA ILE A 86 1.96 -3.53 -2.13
C ILE A 86 0.58 -4.18 -2.21
N THR A 87 0.12 -4.56 -3.40
CA THR A 87 -1.21 -5.17 -3.58
C THR A 87 -1.30 -6.53 -2.92
N LEU A 88 -0.29 -7.37 -3.13
CA LEU A 88 -0.24 -8.72 -2.55
C LEU A 88 -0.18 -8.66 -1.03
N TYR A 89 0.73 -7.84 -0.46
CA TYR A 89 0.85 -7.71 0.98
C TYR A 89 -0.45 -7.17 1.59
N SER A 90 -0.95 -6.05 1.05
CA SER A 90 -2.13 -5.38 1.62
C SER A 90 -3.39 -6.24 1.49
N GLY A 91 -3.53 -6.99 0.39
CA GLY A 91 -4.68 -7.87 0.15
C GLY A 91 -4.62 -9.21 0.89
N THR A 92 -3.48 -9.57 1.49
CA THR A 92 -3.32 -10.84 2.21
C THR A 92 -3.00 -10.60 3.69
N ILE A 93 -1.71 -10.62 4.06
CA ILE A 93 -1.22 -10.48 5.43
C ILE A 93 -1.64 -9.14 6.02
N GLY A 94 -1.57 -8.06 5.22
CA GLY A 94 -2.00 -6.73 5.63
C GLY A 94 -3.49 -6.69 5.99
N ALA A 95 -4.36 -7.28 5.17
CA ALA A 95 -5.79 -7.33 5.43
C ALA A 95 -6.10 -8.09 6.73
N LEU A 96 -5.52 -9.27 6.91
CA LEU A 96 -5.69 -10.07 8.13
C LEU A 96 -5.15 -9.34 9.37
N PHE A 97 -3.99 -8.68 9.25
CA PHE A 97 -3.42 -7.90 10.33
C PHE A 97 -4.31 -6.71 10.68
N GLY A 98 -4.82 -5.98 9.69
CA GLY A 98 -5.72 -4.86 9.93
C GLY A 98 -7.02 -5.29 10.61
N GLU A 99 -7.62 -6.38 10.15
CA GLU A 99 -8.80 -6.98 10.77
C GLU A 99 -8.52 -7.40 12.21
N TRP A 100 -7.37 -8.06 12.46
CA TRP A 100 -6.95 -8.46 13.79
C TRP A 100 -6.80 -7.26 14.74
N VAL A 101 -6.21 -6.15 14.27
CA VAL A 101 -6.08 -4.90 15.06
C VAL A 101 -7.46 -4.32 15.38
N VAL A 102 -8.31 -4.14 14.37
CA VAL A 102 -9.63 -3.50 14.53
C VAL A 102 -10.56 -4.33 15.42
N ARG A 103 -10.42 -5.66 15.41
CA ARG A 103 -11.21 -6.58 16.23
C ARG A 103 -10.62 -6.86 17.62
N GLY A 104 -9.60 -6.13 18.05
CA GLY A 104 -9.06 -6.23 19.41
C GLY A 104 -8.23 -7.49 19.65
N GLY A 105 -7.50 -7.96 18.64
CA GLY A 105 -6.56 -9.07 18.79
C GLY A 105 -7.13 -10.46 18.44
N SER A 106 -8.30 -10.51 17.79
CA SER A 106 -8.93 -11.77 17.38
C SER A 106 -9.56 -11.64 15.99
N LEU A 107 -9.34 -12.64 15.14
CA LEU A 107 -10.06 -12.78 13.86
C LEU A 107 -11.47 -13.36 14.02
N ARG A 108 -11.89 -13.59 15.27
CA ARG A 108 -13.23 -14.02 15.65
C ARG A 108 -13.83 -13.00 16.61
N THR A 109 -15.06 -12.59 16.33
CA THR A 109 -15.86 -11.74 17.19
C THR A 109 -17.01 -12.58 17.74
N TYR A 110 -16.99 -12.86 19.05
CA TYR A 110 -18.05 -13.62 19.71
C TYR A 110 -19.32 -12.78 19.79
N VAL A 111 -20.44 -13.39 19.41
CA VAL A 111 -21.77 -12.77 19.39
C VAL A 111 -22.75 -13.71 20.09
N GLU A 112 -23.92 -13.19 20.48
CA GLU A 112 -24.96 -14.04 21.06
C GLU A 112 -25.35 -15.14 20.06
N GLY A 113 -25.21 -16.41 20.48
CA GLY A 113 -25.44 -17.58 19.62
C GLY A 113 -24.24 -18.10 18.83
N GLY A 114 -23.03 -17.52 18.97
CA GLY A 114 -21.83 -18.09 18.35
C GLY A 114 -20.66 -17.11 18.17
N TYR A 115 -20.06 -17.12 16.98
CA TYR A 115 -19.00 -16.18 16.59
C TYR A 115 -19.15 -15.82 15.11
N THR A 116 -18.81 -14.58 14.78
CA THR A 116 -18.52 -14.17 13.41
C THR A 116 -17.00 -14.13 13.24
N GLY A 117 -16.51 -14.54 12.07
CA GLY A 117 -15.07 -14.65 11.85
C GLY A 117 -14.67 -14.16 10.47
N VAL A 118 -13.42 -13.71 10.36
CA VAL A 118 -12.80 -13.43 9.08
C VAL A 118 -12.53 -14.76 8.37
N ASN A 119 -12.98 -14.87 7.11
CA ASN A 119 -12.65 -16.02 6.27
C ASN A 119 -11.19 -15.93 5.82
N VAL A 120 -10.28 -16.46 6.63
CA VAL A 120 -8.82 -16.36 6.40
C VAL A 120 -8.42 -16.89 5.04
N ASP A 121 -8.86 -18.10 4.69
CA ASP A 121 -8.52 -18.73 3.40
C ASP A 121 -9.08 -17.93 2.22
N GLY A 122 -10.31 -17.44 2.37
CA GLY A 122 -10.94 -16.57 1.38
C GLY A 122 -10.16 -15.27 1.16
N VAL A 123 -9.70 -14.62 2.24
CA VAL A 123 -8.90 -13.39 2.17
C VAL A 123 -7.56 -13.66 1.49
N LEU A 124 -6.85 -14.72 1.87
CA LEU A 124 -5.56 -15.05 1.26
C LEU A 124 -5.69 -15.35 -0.23
N LEU A 125 -6.69 -16.16 -0.62
CA LEU A 125 -6.93 -16.50 -2.02
C LEU A 125 -7.33 -15.26 -2.83
N ALA A 126 -8.29 -14.49 -2.33
CA ALA A 126 -8.75 -13.27 -3.01
C ALA A 126 -7.64 -12.23 -3.14
N GLY A 127 -6.83 -12.05 -2.09
CA GLY A 127 -5.68 -11.15 -2.09
C GLY A 127 -4.66 -11.50 -3.17
N VAL A 128 -4.32 -12.77 -3.33
CA VAL A 128 -3.45 -13.25 -4.41
C VAL A 128 -4.09 -12.98 -5.77
N VAL A 129 -5.33 -13.42 -5.97
CA VAL A 129 -6.04 -13.28 -7.25
C VAL A 129 -6.14 -11.81 -7.67
N TYR A 130 -6.57 -10.92 -6.77
CA TYR A 130 -6.68 -9.50 -7.07
C TYR A 130 -5.33 -8.83 -7.27
N ALA A 131 -4.28 -9.24 -6.56
CA ALA A 131 -2.95 -8.68 -6.76
C ALA A 131 -2.48 -8.86 -8.22
N PHE A 132 -2.72 -10.03 -8.82
CA PHE A 132 -2.37 -10.31 -10.22
C PHE A 132 -3.35 -9.69 -11.22
N ILE A 133 -4.66 -9.82 -11.01
CA ILE A 133 -5.68 -9.26 -11.91
C ILE A 133 -5.54 -7.75 -12.04
N LEU A 134 -5.19 -7.06 -10.94
CA LEU A 134 -5.06 -5.61 -10.93
C LEU A 134 -3.70 -5.10 -11.43
N LEU A 135 -2.69 -5.95 -11.68
CA LEU A 135 -1.37 -5.51 -12.15
C LEU A 135 -1.39 -4.60 -13.39
N PRO A 136 -2.21 -4.87 -14.42
CA PRO A 136 -2.27 -3.99 -15.60
C PRO A 136 -2.69 -2.56 -15.26
N LEU A 137 -3.44 -2.36 -14.16
CA LEU A 137 -3.87 -1.05 -13.67
C LEU A 137 -2.91 -0.47 -12.63
N THR A 138 -2.48 -1.29 -11.67
CA THR A 138 -1.65 -0.83 -10.55
C THR A 138 -0.22 -0.54 -10.97
N THR A 139 0.30 -1.20 -12.00
CA THR A 139 1.67 -0.95 -12.50
C THR A 139 1.79 0.44 -13.14
N PRO A 140 0.93 0.87 -14.08
CA PRO A 140 0.94 2.26 -14.58
C PRO A 140 0.73 3.30 -13.47
N LEU A 141 -0.17 3.03 -12.51
CA LEU A 141 -0.39 3.94 -11.38
C LEU A 141 0.87 4.06 -10.51
N ALA A 142 1.51 2.94 -10.16
CA ALA A 142 2.78 2.92 -9.45
C ALA A 142 3.86 3.68 -10.24
N ARG A 143 3.89 3.57 -11.57
CA ARG A 143 4.83 4.30 -12.42
C ARG A 143 4.70 5.81 -12.31
N LEU A 144 3.46 6.31 -12.27
CA LEU A 144 3.17 7.74 -12.07
C LEU A 144 3.59 8.21 -10.67
N ILE A 145 3.24 7.44 -9.64
CA ILE A 145 3.58 7.76 -8.25
C ILE A 145 5.10 7.74 -8.04
N ILE A 146 5.80 6.74 -8.56
CA ILE A 146 7.26 6.64 -8.48
C ILE A 146 7.92 7.80 -9.24
N GLN A 147 7.36 8.23 -10.38
CA GLN A 147 7.85 9.43 -11.07
C GLN A 147 7.71 10.66 -10.18
N ALA A 148 6.54 10.87 -9.58
CA ALA A 148 6.28 12.00 -8.69
C ALA A 148 7.24 12.00 -7.49
N PHE A 149 7.50 10.82 -6.90
CA PHE A 149 8.46 10.66 -5.83
C PHE A 149 9.90 10.98 -6.27
N LEU A 150 10.31 10.55 -7.46
CA LEU A 150 11.64 10.84 -7.99
C LEU A 150 11.83 12.35 -8.24
N GLU A 151 10.82 13.03 -8.78
CA GLU A 151 10.83 14.49 -8.93
C GLU A 151 10.85 15.22 -7.58
N LEU A 152 10.15 14.69 -6.57
CA LEU A 152 10.20 15.21 -5.20
C LEU A 152 11.63 15.14 -4.62
N LEU A 153 12.31 14.01 -4.78
CA LEU A 153 13.69 13.84 -4.30
C LEU A 153 14.67 14.80 -5.00
N LYS A 154 14.49 15.06 -6.31
CA LYS A 154 15.26 16.08 -7.04
C LYS A 154 14.99 17.48 -6.49
N LYS A 155 13.72 17.84 -6.29
CA LYS A 155 13.32 19.16 -5.77
C LYS A 155 13.97 19.48 -4.43
N TYR A 156 14.12 18.48 -3.56
CA TYR A 156 14.80 18.62 -2.27
C TYR A 156 16.33 18.50 -2.33
N LYS A 157 16.93 18.45 -3.53
CA LYS A 157 18.38 18.29 -3.75
C LYS A 157 18.96 17.07 -3.01
N ILE A 158 18.14 16.02 -2.88
CA ILE A 158 18.55 14.74 -2.30
C ILE A 158 19.24 13.91 -3.39
N LEU A 159 18.74 14.03 -4.62
CA LEU A 159 19.38 13.60 -5.86
C LEU A 159 20.21 14.76 -6.44
N PHE A 160 21.10 14.41 -7.37
CA PHE A 160 21.98 15.34 -8.11
C PHE A 160 21.25 16.60 -8.58
#